data_AF-A0A0B8QKS7-F1
#
_entry.id   AF-A0A0B8QKS7-F1
#
_cell.length_a   1.000
_cell.length_b   1.000
_cell.length_c   1.000
_cell.angle_alpha   90.00
_cell.angle_beta   90.00
_cell.angle_gamma   90.00
#
_symmetry.space_group_name_H-M   'P 1'
#
loop_
_entity.id
_entity.type
_entity.pdbx_description
1 polymer ?
#
loop_
_entity_poly.entity_id
_entity_poly.type
_entity_poly.pdbx_seq_one_letter_code
_entity_poly.pdbx_strand_id
1 'polypeptide(L)'
;MFDTESGASNLTDDELLDYAKAYLDVNCAHCHRTEGKAASNPFKFEYWRDGIDQMGICARGITFHKGPSPYVIVPGDADNSVLHYRINVDNGNMMPELGRHVVHKEGVALIRDWINSIDAGSWNCVE
;
A
#
# COMPACT_ATOMS: atom_id res chain seq x y z
N MET A 1 -19.16 -2.22 -6.22
CA MET A 1 -18.80 -3.42 -5.42
C MET A 1 -17.71 -4.11 -6.21
N PHE A 2 -16.50 -4.19 -5.65
CA PHE A 2 -15.38 -4.88 -6.26
C PHE A 2 -15.76 -6.34 -6.49
N ASP A 3 -15.89 -6.73 -7.75
CA ASP A 3 -16.23 -8.10 -8.13
C ASP A 3 -14.95 -8.92 -8.23
N THR A 4 -14.86 -9.93 -7.38
CA THR A 4 -13.68 -10.77 -7.20
C THR A 4 -13.43 -11.71 -8.38
N GLU A 5 -14.40 -11.90 -9.28
CA GLU A 5 -14.23 -12.76 -10.46
C GLU A 5 -13.67 -12.01 -11.67
N SER A 6 -13.91 -10.71 -11.76
CA SER A 6 -13.38 -9.85 -12.83
C SER A 6 -12.06 -9.15 -12.46
N GLY A 7 -11.69 -9.14 -11.18
CA GLY A 7 -10.49 -8.44 -10.70
C GLY A 7 -10.62 -6.92 -10.84
N ALA A 8 -9.55 -6.17 -10.58
CA ALA A 8 -9.60 -4.71 -10.72
C ALA A 8 -9.60 -4.23 -12.18
N SER A 9 -9.65 -5.13 -13.17
CA SER A 9 -9.49 -4.83 -14.59
C SER A 9 -10.57 -3.92 -15.19
N ASN A 10 -11.68 -3.71 -14.47
CA ASN A 10 -12.80 -2.86 -14.89
C ASN A 10 -12.89 -1.54 -14.12
N LEU A 11 -11.95 -1.27 -13.20
CA LEU A 11 -11.93 -0.05 -12.43
C LEU A 11 -11.11 1.04 -13.13
N THR A 12 -11.56 2.27 -13.02
CA THR A 12 -10.75 3.46 -13.33
C THR A 12 -9.66 3.67 -12.28
N ASP A 13 -8.63 4.46 -12.62
CA ASP A 13 -7.55 4.79 -11.67
C ASP A 13 -8.07 5.47 -10.39
N ASP A 14 -9.11 6.30 -10.50
CA ASP A 14 -9.76 6.96 -9.36
C ASP A 14 -10.52 5.96 -8.48
N GLU A 15 -11.21 4.98 -9.06
CA GLU A 15 -11.88 3.93 -8.31
C GLU A 15 -10.86 2.99 -7.64
N LEU A 16 -9.79 2.63 -8.35
CA LEU A 16 -8.67 1.87 -7.78
C LEU A 16 -8.10 2.57 -6.55
N LEU A 17 -7.86 3.87 -6.66
CA LEU A 17 -7.39 4.69 -5.54
C LEU A 17 -8.40 4.70 -4.39
N ASP A 18 -9.69 4.92 -4.66
CA ASP A 18 -10.72 4.95 -3.64
C ASP A 18 -10.79 3.65 -2.84
N TYR A 19 -10.84 2.50 -3.53
CA TYR A 19 -10.84 1.19 -2.89
C TYR A 19 -9.51 0.90 -2.16
N ALA A 20 -8.36 1.27 -2.75
CA ALA A 20 -7.07 1.11 -2.10
C ALA A 20 -6.99 1.91 -0.79
N LYS A 21 -7.45 3.17 -0.79
CA LYS A 21 -7.54 3.99 0.42
C LYS A 21 -8.44 3.34 1.46
N ALA A 22 -9.61 2.83 1.07
CA ALA A 22 -10.52 2.18 2.01
C ALA A 22 -9.89 0.92 2.63
N TYR A 23 -9.22 0.11 1.82
CA TYR A 23 -8.51 -1.07 2.28
C TYR A 23 -7.38 -0.72 3.26
N LEU A 24 -6.56 0.27 2.92
CA LEU A 24 -5.43 0.71 3.75
C LEU A 24 -5.89 1.40 5.04
N ASP A 25 -7.02 2.10 5.03
CA ASP A 25 -7.58 2.71 6.23
C ASP A 25 -7.98 1.63 7.25
N VAL A 26 -8.81 0.68 6.82
CA VAL A 26 -9.30 -0.41 7.67
C VAL A 26 -8.17 -1.26 8.24
N ASN A 27 -7.12 -1.53 7.44
CA ASN A 27 -6.07 -2.48 7.81
C ASN A 27 -4.83 -1.82 8.43
N CYS A 28 -4.55 -0.54 8.14
CA CYS A 28 -3.25 0.07 8.42
C CYS A 28 -3.33 1.43 9.12
N ALA A 29 -4.37 2.25 8.89
CA ALA A 29 -4.42 3.62 9.41
C ALA A 29 -4.41 3.70 10.93
N HIS A 30 -4.89 2.66 11.63
CA HIS A 30 -4.84 2.62 13.09
C HIS A 30 -3.43 2.90 13.65
N CYS A 31 -2.40 2.33 13.02
CA CYS A 31 -1.00 2.56 13.37
C CYS A 31 -0.33 3.64 12.52
N HIS A 32 -0.65 3.71 11.22
CA HIS A 32 -0.04 4.63 10.26
C HIS A 32 -0.88 5.90 10.09
N ARG A 33 -1.08 6.61 11.20
CA ARG A 33 -1.72 7.93 11.29
C ARG A 33 -0.86 8.91 12.10
N THR A 34 -1.21 10.19 12.13
CA THR A 34 -0.41 11.25 12.81
C THR A 34 -0.12 10.93 14.28
N GLU A 35 -1.11 10.39 14.99
CA GLU A 35 -1.05 10.03 16.40
C GLU A 35 -0.82 8.53 16.65
N GLY A 36 -0.59 7.76 15.60
CA GLY A 36 -0.46 6.31 15.66
C GLY A 36 0.93 5.83 16.08
N LYS A 37 1.04 4.56 16.43
CA LYS A 37 2.33 3.93 16.83
C LYS A 37 3.41 4.03 15.74
N ALA A 38 3.02 4.11 14.47
CA ALA A 38 3.92 4.24 13.33
C ALA A 38 3.98 5.69 12.78
N ALA A 39 3.59 6.69 13.59
CA ALA A 39 3.54 8.09 13.18
C ALA A 39 4.85 8.65 12.63
N SER A 40 5.99 8.16 13.16
CA SER A 40 7.34 8.57 12.73
C SER A 40 7.68 8.17 11.29
N ASN A 41 6.92 7.25 10.68
CA ASN A 41 7.07 6.95 9.27
C ASN A 41 6.59 8.12 8.40
N PRO A 42 7.23 8.38 7.25
CA PRO A 42 6.90 9.51 6.38
C PRO A 42 5.60 9.33 5.59
N PHE A 43 4.78 8.33 5.91
CA PHE A 43 3.55 8.00 5.20
C PHE A 43 2.39 7.70 6.16
N LYS A 44 1.18 7.81 5.61
CA LYS A 44 -0.10 7.77 6.30
C LYS A 44 -1.13 7.04 5.43
N PHE A 45 -2.09 6.37 6.07
CA PHE A 45 -3.09 5.54 5.37
C PHE A 45 -4.54 5.91 5.68
N GLU A 46 -4.79 7.05 6.33
CA GLU A 46 -6.14 7.52 6.61
C GLU A 46 -6.92 7.80 5.32
N TYR A 47 -8.15 7.25 5.19
CA TYR A 47 -8.98 7.35 3.99
C TYR A 47 -9.32 8.80 3.60
N TRP A 48 -9.53 9.66 4.59
CA TRP A 48 -9.98 11.05 4.36
C TRP A 48 -8.87 11.99 3.86
N ARG A 49 -7.61 11.54 3.80
CA ARG A 49 -6.52 12.35 3.27
C ARG A 49 -6.66 12.51 1.76
N ASP A 50 -6.35 13.70 1.26
CA ASP A 50 -6.41 13.99 -0.18
C ASP A 50 -5.20 13.37 -0.91
N GLY A 51 -5.44 12.90 -2.13
CA GLY A 51 -4.38 12.40 -3.01
C GLY A 51 -3.62 11.17 -2.47
N ILE A 52 -2.40 11.01 -2.98
CA ILE A 52 -1.52 9.84 -2.74
C ILE A 52 -0.10 10.23 -2.27
N ASP A 53 0.19 11.53 -2.20
CA ASP A 53 1.50 12.07 -1.83
C ASP A 53 1.94 11.62 -0.42
N GLN A 54 0.99 11.48 0.49
CA GLN A 54 1.26 11.03 1.86
C GLN A 54 1.20 9.50 2.02
N MET A 55 0.93 8.73 0.97
CA MET A 55 0.79 7.26 1.07
C MET A 55 2.13 6.52 1.00
N GLY A 56 3.25 7.24 0.83
CA GLY A 56 4.59 6.66 0.85
C GLY A 56 5.16 6.34 -0.53
N ILE A 57 4.69 7.01 -1.57
CA ILE A 57 5.27 6.89 -2.91
C ILE A 57 6.71 7.40 -2.91
N CYS A 58 7.64 6.54 -3.37
CA CYS A 58 9.08 6.77 -3.29
C CYS A 58 9.61 7.09 -1.88
N ALA A 59 8.81 6.87 -0.83
CA ALA A 59 9.23 7.14 0.53
C ALA A 59 10.09 5.98 1.05
N ARG A 60 11.23 6.30 1.66
CA ARG A 60 12.07 5.28 2.28
C ARG A 60 11.53 4.90 3.66
N GLY A 61 11.43 3.60 3.90
CA GLY A 61 11.09 3.08 5.22
C GLY A 61 12.22 3.31 6.21
N ILE A 62 11.93 3.95 7.35
CA ILE A 62 12.92 4.11 8.43
C ILE A 62 13.22 2.74 9.09
N THR A 63 12.26 1.82 9.10
CA THR A 63 12.33 0.56 9.85
C THR A 63 12.34 -0.70 8.97
N PHE A 64 12.17 -0.57 7.65
CA PHE A 64 12.05 -1.71 6.73
C PHE A 64 13.43 -2.18 6.24
N HIS A 65 14.10 -3.00 7.05
CA HIS A 65 15.39 -3.60 6.67
C HIS A 65 15.26 -4.81 5.73
N LYS A 66 14.02 -5.24 5.44
CA LYS A 66 13.72 -6.44 4.65
C LYS A 66 12.52 -6.19 3.74
N GLY A 67 12.78 -6.02 2.46
CA GLY A 67 11.79 -5.81 1.42
C GLY A 67 12.44 -5.84 0.04
N PRO A 68 11.65 -5.87 -1.04
CA PRO A 68 12.18 -5.99 -2.40
C PRO A 68 12.91 -4.72 -2.87
N SER A 69 12.64 -3.57 -2.26
CA SER A 69 13.30 -2.28 -2.54
C SER A 69 13.38 -1.42 -1.27
N PRO A 70 14.09 -0.27 -1.27
CA PRO A 70 14.09 0.64 -0.13
C PRO A 70 12.81 1.48 -0.01
N TYR A 71 11.90 1.42 -0.98
CA TYR A 71 10.72 2.28 -1.06
C TYR A 71 9.45 1.57 -0.60
N VAL A 72 8.59 2.32 0.09
CA VAL A 72 7.28 1.84 0.55
C VAL A 72 6.39 1.48 -0.62
N ILE A 73 6.26 2.40 -1.58
CA ILE A 73 5.59 2.19 -2.87
C ILE A 73 6.54 2.64 -3.99
N VAL A 74 6.73 1.77 -4.97
CA VAL A 74 7.36 2.06 -6.27
C VAL A 74 6.24 2.21 -7.30
N PRO A 75 6.00 3.41 -7.84
CA PRO A 75 5.00 3.65 -8.88
C PRO A 75 5.15 2.71 -10.07
N GLY A 76 4.06 2.08 -10.50
CA GLY A 76 4.07 1.16 -11.63
C GLY A 76 4.71 -0.21 -11.35
N ASP A 77 5.20 -0.45 -10.12
CA ASP A 77 5.92 -1.68 -9.79
C ASP A 77 5.55 -2.20 -8.38
N ALA A 78 4.41 -2.89 -8.31
CA ALA A 78 3.94 -3.52 -7.09
C ALA A 78 4.87 -4.63 -6.58
N ASP A 79 5.59 -5.34 -7.46
CA ASP A 79 6.48 -6.44 -7.06
C ASP A 79 7.73 -5.91 -6.35
N ASN A 80 8.18 -4.69 -6.69
CA ASN A 80 9.25 -3.99 -5.97
C ASN A 80 8.76 -3.06 -4.84
N SER A 81 7.47 -3.03 -4.54
CA SER A 81 6.91 -2.20 -3.47
C SER A 81 6.89 -2.93 -2.11
N VAL A 82 7.49 -2.34 -1.07
CA VAL A 82 7.50 -2.92 0.28
C VAL A 82 6.07 -3.08 0.84
N LEU A 83 5.18 -2.12 0.59
CA LEU A 83 3.78 -2.20 1.04
C LEU A 83 3.12 -3.50 0.55
N HIS A 84 3.18 -3.75 -0.76
CA HIS A 84 2.58 -4.92 -1.39
C HIS A 84 3.24 -6.23 -0.91
N TYR A 85 4.57 -6.28 -0.82
CA TYR A 85 5.28 -7.44 -0.26
C TYR A 85 4.79 -7.80 1.14
N ARG A 86 4.70 -6.81 2.06
CA ARG A 86 4.37 -7.07 3.46
C ARG A 86 2.93 -7.55 3.66
N ILE A 87 1.99 -7.13 2.82
CA ILE A 87 0.61 -7.64 2.88
C ILE A 87 0.45 -9.02 2.22
N ASN A 88 1.44 -9.51 1.47
CA ASN A 88 1.37 -10.77 0.72
C ASN A 88 2.18 -11.92 1.34
N VAL A 89 2.94 -11.68 2.42
CA VAL A 89 3.67 -12.74 3.15
C VAL A 89 3.02 -13.05 4.49
N ASP A 90 3.24 -14.23 5.05
CA ASP A 90 2.73 -14.70 6.35
C ASP A 90 3.85 -14.97 7.39
N ASN A 91 5.04 -14.43 7.14
CA ASN A 91 6.20 -14.55 8.03
C ASN A 91 6.39 -13.30 8.91
N GLY A 92 7.51 -13.22 9.65
CA GLY A 92 7.81 -12.09 10.55
C GLY A 92 7.92 -10.70 9.88
N ASN A 93 7.88 -10.61 8.55
CA ASN A 93 7.81 -9.33 7.84
C ASN A 93 6.37 -8.89 7.53
N MET A 94 5.36 -9.70 7.86
CA MET A 94 3.99 -9.44 7.45
C MET A 94 3.41 -8.14 8.03
N MET A 95 2.45 -7.58 7.31
CA MET A 95 1.55 -6.53 7.78
C MET A 95 0.09 -6.86 7.40
N PRO A 96 -0.90 -6.46 8.21
CA PRO A 96 -0.75 -5.90 9.55
C PRO A 96 -0.14 -6.90 10.55
N GLU A 97 0.60 -6.41 11.54
CA GLU A 97 1.24 -7.25 12.58
C GLU A 97 0.21 -7.90 13.52
N LEU A 98 -0.96 -7.29 13.66
CA LEU A 98 -2.02 -7.70 14.56
C LEU A 98 -3.31 -7.93 13.77
N GLY A 99 -4.14 -8.87 14.24
CA GLY A 99 -5.47 -9.10 13.68
C GLY A 99 -5.50 -9.82 12.33
N ARG A 100 -4.35 -10.26 11.79
CA ARG A 100 -4.27 -11.02 10.55
C ARG A 100 -3.54 -12.36 10.77
N HIS A 101 -4.16 -13.45 10.34
CA HIS A 101 -3.58 -14.81 10.41
C HIS A 101 -3.39 -15.47 9.04
N VAL A 102 -3.97 -14.91 7.98
CA VAL A 102 -3.87 -15.40 6.60
C VAL A 102 -3.73 -14.22 5.65
N VAL A 103 -3.19 -14.45 4.46
CA VAL A 103 -3.12 -13.44 3.40
C VAL A 103 -4.51 -13.17 2.83
N HIS A 104 -4.95 -11.91 2.84
CA HIS A 104 -6.19 -11.47 2.20
C HIS A 104 -5.93 -11.24 0.71
N LYS A 105 -6.17 -12.26 -0.10
CA LYS A 105 -5.75 -12.32 -1.51
C LYS A 105 -6.36 -11.20 -2.35
N GLU A 106 -7.61 -10.87 -2.09
CA GLU A 106 -8.38 -9.85 -2.79
C GLU A 106 -7.80 -8.47 -2.51
N GLY A 107 -7.48 -8.17 -1.25
CA GLY A 107 -6.82 -6.92 -0.87
C GLY A 107 -5.40 -6.81 -1.41
N VAL A 108 -4.67 -7.92 -1.49
CA VAL A 108 -3.34 -7.94 -2.14
C VAL A 108 -3.47 -7.61 -3.62
N ALA A 109 -4.40 -8.24 -4.34
CA ALA A 109 -4.63 -7.97 -5.75
C ALA A 109 -5.06 -6.51 -6.00
N LEU A 110 -5.99 -5.98 -5.19
CA LEU A 110 -6.41 -4.58 -5.26
C LEU A 110 -5.22 -3.60 -5.11
N ILE A 111 -4.36 -3.82 -4.11
CA ILE A 111 -3.21 -2.95 -3.87
C ILE A 111 -2.15 -3.11 -4.97
N ARG A 112 -1.99 -4.32 -5.54
CA ARG A 112 -1.15 -4.55 -6.72
C ARG A 112 -1.61 -3.69 -7.89
N ASP A 113 -2.90 -3.77 -8.20
CA ASP A 113 -3.48 -3.10 -9.37
C ASP A 113 -3.44 -1.57 -9.20
N TRP A 114 -3.74 -1.06 -8.00
CA TRP A 114 -3.58 0.36 -7.69
C TRP A 114 -2.14 0.85 -7.81
N ILE A 115 -1.15 0.15 -7.24
CA ILE A 115 0.26 0.58 -7.36
C ILE A 115 0.69 0.60 -8.83
N ASN A 116 0.27 -0.39 -9.61
CA ASN A 116 0.61 -0.51 -11.02
C ASN A 116 -0.12 0.54 -11.90
N SER A 117 -1.21 1.15 -11.43
CA SER A 117 -1.89 2.24 -12.14
C SER A 117 -1.24 3.62 -11.89
N ILE A 118 -0.37 3.75 -10.89
CA ILE A 118 0.35 5.01 -10.63
C ILE A 118 1.34 5.27 -11.77
N ASP A 119 1.20 6.42 -12.44
CA ASP A 119 2.15 6.85 -13.47
C ASP A 119 3.57 7.02 -12.91
N ALA A 120 4.48 6.13 -13.32
CA ALA A 120 5.88 6.16 -12.92
C ALA A 120 6.62 7.42 -13.41
N GLY A 121 6.19 8.04 -14.51
CA GLY A 121 6.81 9.27 -15.04
C GLY A 121 6.60 10.49 -14.15
N SER A 122 5.59 10.46 -13.28
CA SER A 122 5.26 11.56 -12.37
C SER A 122 6.05 11.56 -11.06
N TRP A 123 6.89 10.54 -10.81
CA TRP A 123 7.60 10.36 -9.54
C TRP A 123 9.08 10.06 -9.75
N ASN A 124 9.92 10.54 -8.82
CA ASN A 124 11.36 10.33 -8.86
C ASN A 124 11.85 9.53 -7.65
N CYS A 125 11.87 8.21 -7.78
CA CYS A 125 12.47 7.29 -6.81
C CYS A 125 14.00 7.23 -7.05
N VAL A 126 14.74 8.27 -6.65
CA VAL A 126 16.22 8.30 -6.74
C VAL A 126 16.87 7.52 -5.59
N GLU A 127 17.78 6.62 -5.93
CA GLU A 127 18.49 5.75 -4.98
C GLU A 127 19.30 6.49 -3.92
#